data_AF-A0A0Q6YHN1-F1
#
_entry.id   AF-A0A0Q6YHN1-F1
#
_cell.length_a   1.000
_cell.length_b   1.000
_cell.length_c   1.000
_cell.angle_alpha   90.00
_cell.angle_beta   90.00
_cell.angle_gamma   90.00
#
_symmetry.space_group_name_H-M   'P 1'
#
loop_
_entity.id
_entity.type
_entity.pdbx_description
1 polymer ?
#
loop_
_entity_poly.entity_id
_entity_poly.type
_entity_poly.pdbx_seq_one_letter_code
_entity_poly.pdbx_strand_id
1 'polypeptide(L)'
;MRTVLDARTSTGYGARGRRGIHGVLDVETALAAADTAARLRDRMAAGEKISGPAARRAVTGATQAPHFEGRIVPSTFARKVAAYLARNGNVLFDNPDALLICAFKRETALCEPAPNATSPNVLDCRAGCGNMARTDTRASQLRDRADEIDQLAAHAPMHIGNRLRANAARLRQAAVTHAATAETAEVLR
;
A
#
# COMPACT_ATOMS: atom_id res chain seq x y z
N MET A 1 25.61 49.16 8.95
CA MET A 1 24.61 48.78 7.94
C MET A 1 25.34 48.13 6.77
N ARG A 2 25.31 46.79 6.69
CA ARG A 2 25.83 46.00 5.55
C ARG A 2 25.01 44.72 5.50
N THR A 3 24.02 44.70 4.62
CA THR A 3 23.22 43.52 4.28
C THR A 3 24.09 42.53 3.53
N VAL A 4 24.44 41.43 4.18
CA VAL A 4 25.01 40.25 3.52
C VAL A 4 23.84 39.42 3.03
N LEU A 5 23.65 39.38 1.71
CA LEU A 5 22.74 38.45 1.04
C LEU A 5 23.25 37.02 1.27
N ASP A 6 22.57 36.26 2.15
CA ASP A 6 22.83 34.84 2.37
C ASP A 6 22.25 34.02 1.20
N ALA A 7 23.04 33.88 0.14
CA ALA A 7 22.72 33.12 -1.06
C ALA A 7 22.99 31.61 -0.91
N ARG A 8 22.62 30.98 0.23
CA ARG A 8 22.86 29.54 0.48
C ARG A 8 21.66 28.69 0.85
N THR A 9 20.44 29.17 0.68
CA THR A 9 19.28 28.29 0.64
C THR A 9 18.72 28.24 -0.76
N SER A 10 19.24 27.33 -1.59
CA SER A 10 18.45 26.87 -2.73
C SER A 10 17.19 26.24 -2.14
N THR A 11 16.08 26.97 -2.20
CA THR A 11 14.72 26.43 -2.12
C THR A 11 14.45 25.64 -3.41
N GLY A 12 15.32 24.68 -3.71
CA GLY A 12 15.15 23.80 -4.85
C GLY A 12 13.98 22.87 -4.60
N TYR A 13 13.13 22.70 -5.60
CA TYR A 13 12.08 21.67 -5.67
C TYR A 13 12.58 20.24 -5.35
N GLY A 14 13.90 20.01 -5.33
CA GLY A 14 14.55 18.73 -4.97
C GLY A 14 15.56 18.79 -3.82
N ALA A 15 15.58 19.85 -3.00
CA ALA A 15 16.50 19.92 -1.86
C ALA A 15 16.02 19.02 -0.71
N ARG A 16 16.86 18.07 -0.28
CA ARG A 16 16.64 17.13 0.84
C ARG A 16 16.74 17.79 2.23
N GLY A 17 16.32 19.05 2.35
CA GLY A 17 16.29 19.76 3.62
C GLY A 17 15.15 19.25 4.51
N ARG A 18 15.37 19.19 5.82
CA ARG A 18 14.43 18.70 6.85
C ARG A 18 13.08 19.46 6.92
N ARG A 19 12.92 20.53 6.13
CA ARG A 19 11.70 21.36 5.99
C ARG A 19 11.28 21.57 4.52
N GLY A 20 11.71 20.70 3.61
CA GLY A 20 11.33 20.75 2.18
C GLY A 20 10.13 19.87 1.84
N ILE A 21 9.77 19.83 0.54
CA ILE A 21 8.63 19.06 -0.02
C ILE A 21 8.62 17.58 0.39
N HIS A 22 9.78 16.99 0.65
CA HIS A 22 9.90 15.61 1.12
C HIS A 22 9.24 15.36 2.48
N GLY A 23 9.29 16.32 3.42
CA GLY A 23 8.60 16.18 4.71
C GLY A 23 7.08 16.22 4.57
N VAL A 24 6.57 16.91 3.53
CA VAL A 24 5.14 16.90 3.19
C VAL A 24 4.77 15.55 2.56
N LEU A 25 5.61 15.00 1.68
CA LEU A 25 5.39 13.67 1.10
C LEU A 25 5.36 12.56 2.18
N ASP A 26 6.20 12.65 3.21
CA ASP A 26 6.17 11.71 4.34
C ASP A 26 4.85 11.84 5.14
N VAL A 27 4.36 13.06 5.33
CA VAL A 27 3.07 13.31 5.99
C VAL A 27 1.93 12.71 5.19
N GLU A 28 1.83 13.01 3.90
CA GLU A 28 0.78 12.46 3.03
C GLU A 28 0.85 10.93 2.96
N THR A 29 2.05 10.37 2.86
CA THR A 29 2.26 8.92 2.86
C THR A 29 1.78 8.29 4.16
N ALA A 30 2.07 8.90 5.31
CA ALA A 30 1.59 8.39 6.61
C ALA A 30 0.07 8.51 6.76
N LEU A 31 -0.52 9.60 6.29
CA LEU A 31 -1.97 9.80 6.31
C LEU A 31 -2.67 8.78 5.41
N ALA A 32 -2.18 8.57 4.19
CA ALA A 32 -2.72 7.56 3.27
C ALA A 32 -2.59 6.13 3.83
N ALA A 33 -1.48 5.82 4.49
CA ALA A 33 -1.28 4.52 5.14
C ALA A 33 -2.20 4.33 6.35
N ALA A 34 -2.44 5.39 7.14
CA ALA A 34 -3.37 5.35 8.25
C ALA A 34 -4.83 5.28 7.81
N ASP A 35 -5.21 5.95 6.73
CA ASP A 35 -6.54 5.82 6.10
C ASP A 35 -6.74 4.38 5.58
N THR A 36 -5.73 3.80 4.94
CA THR A 36 -5.74 2.40 4.51
C THR A 36 -5.98 1.47 5.71
N ALA A 37 -5.29 1.70 6.82
CA ALA A 37 -5.47 0.95 8.05
C ALA A 37 -6.84 1.15 8.68
N ALA A 38 -7.39 2.37 8.65
CA ALA A 38 -8.74 2.67 9.14
C ALA A 38 -9.80 1.94 8.32
N ARG A 39 -9.77 2.07 6.99
CA ARG A 39 -10.69 1.36 6.10
C ARG A 39 -10.62 -0.15 6.29
N LEU A 40 -9.41 -0.70 6.47
CA LEU A 40 -9.24 -2.13 6.72
C LEU A 40 -9.86 -2.54 8.06
N ARG A 41 -9.69 -1.75 9.14
CA ARG A 41 -10.36 -2.02 10.42
C ARG A 41 -11.88 -2.03 10.28
N ASP A 42 -12.45 -1.04 9.61
CA ASP A 42 -13.91 -0.91 9.47
C ASP A 42 -14.49 -2.09 8.68
N ARG A 43 -13.78 -2.49 7.62
CA ARG A 43 -14.12 -3.67 6.81
C ARG A 43 -14.01 -4.97 7.57
N MET A 44 -12.95 -5.15 8.36
CA MET A 44 -12.80 -6.31 9.23
C MET A 44 -13.93 -6.37 10.27
N ALA A 45 -14.34 -5.23 10.83
CA ALA A 45 -15.48 -5.16 11.75
C ALA A 45 -16.81 -5.51 11.05
N ALA A 46 -16.93 -5.24 9.75
CA ALA A 46 -18.05 -5.69 8.92
C ALA A 46 -17.96 -7.16 8.48
N GLY A 47 -16.93 -7.90 8.91
CA GLY A 47 -16.75 -9.33 8.62
C GLY A 47 -15.94 -9.64 7.35
N GLU A 48 -15.28 -8.65 6.75
CA GLU A 48 -14.41 -8.87 5.59
C GLU A 48 -13.22 -9.77 5.95
N LYS A 49 -13.02 -10.83 5.16
CA LYS A 49 -11.93 -11.79 5.34
C LYS A 49 -10.67 -11.33 4.65
N ILE A 50 -9.54 -11.85 5.13
CA ILE A 50 -8.20 -11.48 4.67
C ILE A 50 -7.41 -12.76 4.39
N SER A 51 -6.67 -12.78 3.28
CA SER A 51 -5.74 -13.84 2.94
C SER A 51 -4.35 -13.31 2.61
N GLY A 52 -3.39 -14.22 2.48
CA GLY A 52 -2.03 -13.94 2.03
C GLY A 52 -0.97 -13.99 3.14
N PRO A 53 0.32 -14.01 2.78
CA PRO A 53 1.42 -14.19 3.73
C PRO A 53 1.53 -13.07 4.76
N ALA A 54 0.98 -11.89 4.45
CA ALA A 54 1.00 -10.75 5.36
C ALA A 54 -0.33 -10.51 6.09
N ALA A 55 -1.32 -11.42 5.98
CA ALA A 55 -2.65 -11.22 6.53
C ALA A 55 -2.65 -10.86 8.03
N ARG A 56 -1.93 -11.64 8.85
CA ARG A 56 -1.79 -11.35 10.29
C ARG A 56 -1.15 -9.98 10.56
N ARG A 57 -0.12 -9.60 9.80
CA ARG A 57 0.51 -8.28 9.92
C ARG A 57 -0.43 -7.16 9.48
N ALA A 58 -1.25 -7.40 8.46
CA ALA A 58 -2.27 -6.45 8.04
C ALA A 58 -3.31 -6.24 9.15
N VAL A 59 -3.77 -7.31 9.81
CA VAL A 59 -4.67 -7.23 10.98
C VAL A 59 -4.02 -6.45 12.14
N THR A 60 -2.77 -6.77 12.48
CA THR A 60 -2.03 -6.05 13.54
C THR A 60 -1.80 -4.58 13.18
N GLY A 61 -1.39 -4.30 11.95
CA GLY A 61 -1.18 -2.94 11.45
C GLY A 61 -2.47 -2.12 11.45
N ALA A 62 -3.58 -2.72 11.05
CA ALA A 62 -4.90 -2.11 11.09
C ALA A 62 -5.28 -1.76 12.53
N THR A 63 -5.20 -2.72 13.46
CA THR A 63 -5.61 -2.51 14.86
C THR A 63 -4.71 -1.51 15.60
N GLN A 64 -3.42 -1.44 15.29
CA GLN A 64 -2.45 -0.58 15.99
C GLN A 64 -2.17 0.77 15.30
N ALA A 65 -2.79 1.03 14.14
CA ALA A 65 -2.58 2.27 13.42
C ALA A 65 -3.20 3.47 14.16
N PRO A 66 -2.50 4.61 14.23
CA PRO A 66 -3.02 5.81 14.86
C PRO A 66 -4.23 6.38 14.10
N HIS A 67 -5.12 7.06 14.83
CA HIS A 67 -6.18 7.89 14.25
C HIS A 67 -5.67 9.33 14.11
N PHE A 68 -5.77 9.90 12.90
CA PHE A 68 -5.32 11.26 12.58
C PHE A 68 -6.46 12.28 12.39
N GLU A 69 -7.72 11.88 12.53
CA GLU A 69 -8.89 12.74 12.29
C GLU A 69 -8.98 13.95 13.24
N GLY A 70 -9.28 15.12 12.67
CA GLY A 70 -9.72 16.32 13.42
C GLY A 70 -8.68 16.97 14.34
N ARG A 71 -7.40 16.58 14.28
CA ARG A 71 -6.37 17.09 15.20
C ARG A 71 -5.69 18.34 14.64
N ILE A 72 -5.61 19.38 15.49
CA ILE A 72 -4.66 20.49 15.32
C ILE A 72 -3.29 19.88 15.08
N VAL A 73 -2.58 20.27 14.03
CA VAL A 73 -1.24 19.77 13.69
C VAL A 73 -0.25 20.34 14.71
N PRO A 74 0.19 19.60 15.75
CA PRO A 74 1.17 20.14 16.68
C PRO A 74 2.52 20.25 15.97
N SER A 75 3.43 21.07 16.51
CA SER A 75 4.84 21.12 16.07
C SER A 75 5.55 19.76 16.10
N THR A 76 5.00 18.78 16.83
CA THR A 76 5.51 17.41 16.94
C THR A 76 4.97 16.44 15.89
N PHE A 77 4.06 16.88 15.03
CA PHE A 77 3.33 16.02 14.08
C PHE A 77 4.25 15.29 13.10
N ALA A 78 5.18 16.02 12.45
CA ALA A 78 6.14 15.43 11.52
C ALA A 78 6.97 14.31 12.17
N ARG A 79 7.30 14.44 13.46
CA ARG A 79 8.01 13.39 14.21
C ARG A 79 7.13 12.16 14.46
N LYS A 80 5.84 12.35 14.75
CA LYS A 80 4.87 11.24 14.92
C LYS A 80 4.65 10.49 13.61
N VAL A 81 4.54 11.22 12.50
CA VAL A 81 4.47 10.69 11.12
C VAL A 81 5.69 9.83 10.79
N ALA A 82 6.89 10.37 10.99
CA ALA A 82 8.12 9.62 10.72
C ALA A 82 8.22 8.36 11.60
N ALA A 83 7.85 8.45 12.88
CA ALA A 83 7.83 7.31 13.80
C ALA A 83 6.79 6.24 13.41
N TYR A 84 5.65 6.65 12.84
CA TYR A 84 4.65 5.71 12.31
C TYR A 84 5.19 4.98 11.09
N LEU A 85 5.75 5.70 10.10
CA LEU A 85 6.33 5.11 8.89
C LEU A 85 7.55 4.21 9.18
N ALA A 86 8.28 4.46 10.27
CA ALA A 86 9.41 3.62 10.68
C ALA A 86 8.99 2.25 11.26
N ARG A 87 7.69 1.98 11.48
CA ARG A 87 7.22 0.69 12.02
C ARG A 87 7.35 -0.42 10.99
N ASN A 88 8.38 -1.24 11.13
CA ASN A 88 8.64 -2.33 10.19
C ASN A 88 7.50 -3.38 10.20
N GLY A 89 6.91 -3.63 9.04
CA GLY A 89 5.89 -4.67 8.83
C GLY A 89 4.47 -4.32 9.24
N ASN A 90 4.24 -3.17 9.90
CA ASN A 90 2.94 -2.82 10.48
C ASN A 90 2.30 -1.55 9.87
N VAL A 91 2.97 -0.93 8.88
CA VAL A 91 2.39 0.16 8.08
C VAL A 91 1.78 -0.46 6.83
N LEU A 92 0.54 -0.07 6.56
CA LEU A 92 -0.26 -0.64 5.48
C LEU A 92 -0.29 0.32 4.31
N PHE A 93 0.09 -0.16 3.14
CA PHE A 93 0.06 0.61 1.90
C PHE A 93 -0.91 -0.05 0.94
N ASP A 94 -1.91 0.69 0.49
CA ASP A 94 -2.82 0.20 -0.53
C ASP A 94 -2.13 0.20 -1.90
N ASN A 95 -2.36 -0.85 -2.69
CA ASN A 95 -1.96 -0.89 -4.09
C ASN A 95 -3.18 -1.23 -4.95
N PRO A 96 -3.88 -0.21 -5.50
CA PRO A 96 -5.07 -0.44 -6.30
C PRO A 96 -4.77 -1.17 -7.62
N ASP A 97 -3.61 -0.93 -8.23
CA ASP A 97 -3.24 -1.57 -9.51
C ASP A 97 -2.96 -3.07 -9.34
N ALA A 98 -2.33 -3.45 -8.23
CA ALA A 98 -2.07 -4.85 -7.88
C ALA A 98 -3.23 -5.51 -7.10
N LEU A 99 -4.28 -4.74 -6.78
CA LEU A 99 -5.47 -5.18 -6.05
C LEU A 99 -5.09 -5.93 -4.75
N LEU A 100 -4.28 -5.29 -3.91
CA LEU A 100 -3.81 -5.84 -2.64
C LEU A 100 -3.43 -4.73 -1.66
N ILE A 101 -3.33 -5.08 -0.37
CA ILE A 101 -2.74 -4.26 0.68
C ILE A 101 -1.34 -4.81 0.98
N CYS A 102 -0.35 -3.93 1.04
CA CYS A 102 1.03 -4.26 1.39
C CYS A 102 1.28 -3.93 2.86
N ALA A 103 1.44 -4.95 3.72
CA ALA A 103 1.99 -4.76 5.06
C ALA A 103 3.53 -4.75 4.96
N PHE A 104 4.07 -3.57 4.67
CA PHE A 104 5.42 -3.41 4.16
C PHE A 104 6.47 -3.78 5.20
N LYS A 105 7.21 -4.86 4.90
CA LYS A 105 8.43 -5.25 5.60
C LYS A 105 9.55 -5.31 4.57
N ARG A 106 10.55 -4.44 4.73
CA ARG A 106 11.60 -4.23 3.72
C ARG A 106 12.37 -5.52 3.43
N GLU A 107 12.64 -6.33 4.44
CA GLU A 107 13.43 -7.56 4.34
C GLU A 107 12.75 -8.65 3.50
N THR A 108 11.43 -8.59 3.33
CA THR A 108 10.63 -9.57 2.58
C THR A 108 9.97 -8.96 1.34
N ALA A 109 10.30 -7.72 1.02
CA ALA A 109 9.77 -7.00 -0.13
C ALA A 109 10.48 -7.47 -1.40
N LEU A 110 9.71 -7.84 -2.42
CA LEU A 110 10.22 -8.21 -3.74
C LEU A 110 10.25 -7.03 -4.73
N CYS A 111 9.80 -5.85 -4.30
CA CYS A 111 9.74 -4.63 -5.11
C CYS A 111 11.03 -3.79 -5.02
N GLU A 112 12.16 -4.43 -4.70
CA GLU A 112 13.49 -3.83 -4.61
C GLU A 112 13.52 -2.46 -3.89
N PRO A 113 13.04 -2.36 -2.63
CA PRO A 113 13.02 -1.08 -1.93
C PRO A 113 14.44 -0.55 -1.67
N ALA A 114 14.60 0.78 -1.64
CA ALA A 114 15.86 1.41 -1.25
C ALA A 114 16.30 0.96 0.16
N PRO A 115 17.61 1.01 0.50
CA PRO A 115 18.14 0.44 1.74
C PRO A 115 17.49 0.93 3.05
N ASN A 116 16.96 2.15 3.05
CA ASN A 116 16.29 2.80 4.18
C ASN A 116 14.83 3.19 3.86
N ALA A 117 14.21 2.55 2.87
CA ALA A 117 12.84 2.84 2.48
C ALA A 117 11.88 2.53 3.63
N THR A 118 11.01 3.49 3.92
CA THR A 118 9.88 3.38 4.87
C THR A 118 8.57 3.07 4.16
N SER A 119 8.58 3.00 2.82
CA SER A 119 7.44 2.67 1.97
C SER A 119 7.85 1.71 0.84
N PRO A 120 6.90 0.94 0.30
CA PRO A 120 7.16 0.07 -0.85
C PRO A 120 7.31 0.88 -2.14
N ASN A 121 8.05 0.32 -3.09
CA ASN A 121 7.94 0.73 -4.49
C ASN A 121 6.69 0.07 -5.09
N VAL A 122 5.56 0.78 -5.06
CA VAL A 122 4.26 0.24 -5.50
C VAL A 122 4.22 -0.11 -7.00
N LEU A 123 5.05 0.55 -7.82
CA LEU A 123 5.12 0.34 -9.26
C LEU A 123 5.83 -0.96 -9.64
N ASP A 124 6.70 -1.48 -8.77
CA ASP A 124 7.41 -2.75 -8.98
C ASP A 124 6.83 -3.87 -8.10
N CYS A 125 5.50 -3.86 -7.91
CA CYS A 125 4.84 -4.90 -7.12
C CYS A 125 4.94 -6.26 -7.83
N ARG A 126 5.58 -7.23 -7.16
CA ARG A 126 5.76 -8.60 -7.68
C ARG A 126 4.77 -9.58 -7.06
N ALA A 127 4.20 -10.45 -7.90
CA ALA A 127 3.40 -11.58 -7.44
C ALA A 127 4.23 -12.50 -6.53
N GLY A 128 3.59 -13.05 -5.51
CA GLY A 128 4.24 -13.92 -4.51
C GLY A 128 5.02 -13.18 -3.41
N CYS A 129 5.02 -11.84 -3.38
CA CYS A 129 5.69 -11.09 -2.32
C CYS A 129 5.13 -11.41 -0.92
N GLY A 130 6.02 -11.62 0.06
CA GLY A 130 5.66 -11.93 1.44
C GLY A 130 4.92 -10.81 2.19
N ASN A 131 4.80 -9.63 1.59
CA ASN A 131 4.12 -8.45 2.15
C ASN A 131 2.66 -8.31 1.70
N MET A 132 2.19 -9.18 0.81
CA MET A 132 0.84 -9.09 0.27
C MET A 132 -0.20 -9.61 1.27
N ALA A 133 -1.24 -8.81 1.46
CA ALA A 133 -2.50 -9.21 2.06
C ALA A 133 -3.63 -8.83 1.09
N ARG A 134 -4.64 -9.70 0.96
CA ARG A 134 -5.77 -9.49 0.08
C ARG A 134 -7.07 -9.62 0.87
N THR A 135 -8.01 -8.73 0.61
CA THR A 135 -9.33 -8.72 1.25
C THR A 135 -10.41 -9.21 0.28
N ASP A 136 -11.60 -9.56 0.78
CA ASP A 136 -12.71 -9.99 -0.10
C ASP A 136 -13.04 -8.96 -1.17
N THR A 137 -13.04 -7.66 -0.82
CA THR A 137 -13.27 -6.57 -1.78
C THR A 137 -12.24 -6.60 -2.90
N ARG A 138 -10.95 -6.77 -2.55
CA ARG A 138 -9.87 -6.86 -3.54
C ARG A 138 -10.00 -8.13 -4.39
N ALA A 139 -10.48 -9.22 -3.82
CA ALA A 139 -10.74 -10.44 -4.55
C ALA A 139 -11.93 -10.32 -5.51
N SER A 140 -12.97 -9.55 -5.17
CA SER A 140 -14.04 -9.20 -6.11
C SER A 140 -13.49 -8.38 -7.27
N GLN A 141 -12.74 -7.32 -6.97
CA GLN A 141 -12.12 -6.46 -7.99
C GLN A 141 -11.17 -7.22 -8.92
N LEU A 142 -10.51 -8.28 -8.45
CA LEU A 142 -9.72 -9.16 -9.32
C LEU A 142 -10.58 -9.87 -10.37
N ARG A 143 -11.79 -10.31 -10.00
CA ARG A 143 -12.72 -10.96 -10.94
C ARG A 143 -13.25 -9.95 -11.94
N ASP A 144 -13.72 -8.80 -11.44
CA ASP A 144 -14.23 -7.71 -12.29
C ASP A 144 -13.17 -7.28 -13.32
N ARG A 145 -11.93 -7.09 -12.86
CA ARG A 145 -10.81 -6.73 -13.74
C ARG A 145 -10.44 -7.82 -14.74
N ALA A 146 -10.55 -9.10 -14.35
CA ALA A 146 -10.32 -10.20 -15.27
C ALA A 146 -11.36 -10.23 -16.40
N ASP A 147 -12.63 -9.95 -16.06
CA ASP A 147 -13.72 -9.94 -17.03
C ASP A 147 -13.59 -8.75 -18.01
N GLU A 148 -13.20 -7.57 -17.51
CA GLU A 148 -12.84 -6.43 -18.37
C GLU A 148 -11.71 -6.77 -19.35
N ILE A 149 -10.65 -7.44 -18.87
CA ILE A 149 -9.51 -7.82 -19.71
C ILE A 149 -9.92 -8.84 -20.77
N ASP A 150 -10.83 -9.76 -20.47
CA ASP A 150 -11.33 -10.73 -21.44
C ASP A 150 -12.22 -10.10 -22.51
N GLN A 151 -13.03 -9.10 -22.16
CA GLN A 151 -13.76 -8.28 -23.14
C GLN A 151 -12.80 -7.59 -24.11
N LEU A 152 -11.72 -6.99 -23.60
CA LEU A 152 -10.67 -6.42 -24.45
C LEU A 152 -9.97 -7.48 -25.30
N ALA A 153 -9.72 -8.66 -24.74
CA ALA A 153 -9.07 -9.77 -25.44
C ALA A 153 -9.90 -10.33 -26.59
N ALA A 154 -11.23 -10.23 -26.54
CA ALA A 154 -12.13 -10.65 -27.60
C ALA A 154 -11.99 -9.80 -28.88
N HIS A 155 -11.58 -8.53 -28.72
CA HIS A 155 -11.43 -7.58 -29.83
C HIS A 155 -9.95 -7.32 -30.20
N ALA A 156 -9.01 -7.95 -29.51
CA ALA A 156 -7.58 -7.79 -29.75
C ALA A 156 -7.06 -8.79 -30.82
N PRO A 157 -6.02 -8.44 -31.59
CA PRO A 157 -5.34 -9.38 -32.47
C PRO A 157 -4.85 -10.61 -31.71
N MET A 158 -4.85 -11.78 -32.36
CA MET A 158 -4.66 -13.10 -31.72
C MET A 158 -3.55 -13.14 -30.65
N HIS A 159 -2.33 -12.69 -30.97
CA HIS A 159 -1.22 -12.73 -30.01
C HIS A 159 -1.42 -11.81 -28.80
N ILE A 160 -2.01 -10.63 -29.01
CA ILE A 160 -2.36 -9.71 -27.93
C ILE A 160 -3.52 -10.27 -27.10
N GLY A 161 -4.56 -10.78 -27.76
CA GLY A 161 -5.69 -11.43 -27.11
C GLY A 161 -5.26 -12.61 -26.23
N ASN A 162 -4.35 -13.45 -26.70
CA ASN A 162 -3.79 -14.56 -25.90
C ASN A 162 -3.05 -14.07 -24.65
N ARG A 163 -2.25 -12.99 -24.76
CA ARG A 163 -1.56 -12.40 -23.61
C ARG A 163 -2.54 -11.79 -22.60
N LEU A 164 -3.61 -11.15 -23.08
CA LEU A 164 -4.65 -10.58 -22.24
C LEU A 164 -5.42 -11.67 -21.48
N ARG A 165 -5.86 -12.74 -22.16
CA ARG A 165 -6.50 -13.90 -21.51
C ARG A 165 -5.60 -14.55 -20.46
N ALA A 166 -4.30 -14.67 -20.74
CA ALA A 166 -3.32 -15.17 -19.76
C ALA A 166 -3.15 -14.22 -18.55
N ASN A 167 -3.37 -12.92 -18.72
CA ASN A 167 -3.44 -11.98 -17.60
C ASN A 167 -4.73 -12.19 -16.79
N ALA A 168 -5.90 -12.18 -17.44
CA ALA A 168 -7.19 -12.42 -16.80
C ALA A 168 -7.20 -13.73 -15.99
N ALA A 169 -6.67 -14.82 -16.57
CA ALA A 169 -6.54 -16.11 -15.88
C ALA A 169 -5.72 -16.01 -14.57
N ARG A 170 -4.63 -15.24 -14.56
CA ARG A 170 -3.82 -15.02 -13.34
C ARG A 170 -4.59 -14.24 -12.27
N LEU A 171 -5.37 -13.23 -12.66
CA LEU A 171 -6.22 -12.48 -11.72
C LEU A 171 -7.31 -13.37 -11.12
N ARG A 172 -8.00 -14.18 -11.94
CA ARG A 172 -8.99 -15.16 -11.46
C ARG A 172 -8.36 -16.16 -10.50
N GLN A 173 -7.18 -16.69 -10.83
CA GLN A 173 -6.48 -17.62 -9.95
C GLN A 173 -6.16 -16.98 -8.59
N ALA A 174 -5.74 -15.71 -8.57
CA ALA A 174 -5.51 -14.99 -7.32
C ALA A 174 -6.79 -14.81 -6.48
N ALA A 175 -7.94 -14.60 -7.13
CA ALA A 175 -9.24 -14.53 -6.45
C ALA A 175 -9.68 -15.91 -5.90
N VAL A 176 -9.44 -16.99 -6.63
CA VAL A 176 -9.69 -18.38 -6.18
C VAL A 176 -8.82 -18.71 -4.97
N THR A 177 -7.52 -18.41 -5.03
CA THR A 177 -6.60 -18.62 -3.91
C THR A 177 -7.06 -17.83 -2.68
N HIS A 178 -7.56 -16.61 -2.84
CA HIS A 178 -8.14 -15.86 -1.73
C HIS A 178 -9.35 -16.59 -1.15
N ALA A 179 -10.34 -16.98 -1.95
CA ALA A 179 -11.52 -17.70 -1.47
C ALA A 179 -11.17 -19.00 -0.71
N ALA A 180 -10.08 -19.68 -1.08
CA ALA A 180 -9.63 -20.91 -0.45
C ALA A 180 -8.84 -20.70 0.86
N THR A 181 -8.28 -19.52 1.10
CA THR A 181 -7.32 -19.26 2.21
C THR A 181 -7.68 -18.04 3.06
N ALA A 182 -8.81 -17.40 2.78
CA ALA A 182 -9.25 -16.21 3.49
C ALA A 182 -9.82 -16.56 4.86
N GLU A 183 -9.31 -15.88 5.87
CA GLU A 183 -9.68 -16.04 7.28
C GLU A 183 -10.27 -14.73 7.81
N THR A 184 -11.11 -14.82 8.85
CA THR A 184 -11.61 -13.62 9.52
C THR A 184 -10.54 -12.98 10.39
N ALA A 185 -10.76 -11.72 10.77
CA ALA A 185 -9.87 -11.01 11.67
C ALA A 185 -9.67 -11.72 13.01
N GLU A 186 -10.70 -12.39 13.54
CA GLU A 186 -10.67 -13.11 14.82
C GLU A 186 -9.68 -14.27 14.78
N VAL A 187 -9.60 -14.99 13.67
CA VAL A 187 -8.69 -16.14 13.48
C VAL A 187 -7.24 -15.68 13.27
N LEU A 188 -7.06 -14.46 12.76
CA LEU A 188 -5.75 -13.90 12.41
C LEU A 188 -5.08 -13.08 13.53
N ARG A 189 -5.79 -12.81 14.63
CA ARG A 189 -5.28 -12.13 15.83
C ARG A 189 -4.43 -13.08 16.69
#